data_AF-A0A1V6K965-F1
#
_entry.id   AF-A0A1V6K965-F1
#
_cell.length_a   1.000
_cell.length_b   1.000
_cell.length_c   1.000
_cell.angle_alpha   90.00
_cell.angle_beta   90.00
_cell.angle_gamma   90.00
#
_symmetry.space_group_name_H-M   'P 1'
#
loop_
_entity.id
_entity.type
_entity.pdbx_description
1 polymer ?
#
loop_
_entity_poly.entity_id
_entity_poly.type
_entity_poly.pdbx_seq_one_letter_code
_entity_poly.pdbx_strand_id
1 'polypeptide(L)'
;MITLAGGVNAFPDTEGWQIASLERFIATDPEVIVVNSGTGMGTEGVDLIYRYFMNEPRLKTMKAIQNNRVYIIESDLIDRGGPRLVDALEEVAADIHPDLFDADIRKNAPIPQSPGFGVIPLAFAFLAVLLIRLKR
;
A
#
# COMPACT_ATOMS: atom_id res chain seq x y z
N MET A 1 8.92 1.98 6.77
CA MET A 1 8.03 0.97 6.16
C MET A 1 8.81 -0.25 5.67
N ILE A 2 9.66 -0.15 4.65
CA ILE A 2 10.48 -1.29 4.15
C ILE A 2 11.18 -2.05 5.29
N THR A 3 11.88 -1.32 6.18
CA THR A 3 12.54 -1.91 7.36
C THR A 3 11.57 -2.52 8.37
N LEU A 4 10.39 -1.93 8.55
CA LEU A 4 9.36 -2.45 9.45
C LEU A 4 8.73 -3.74 8.90
N ALA A 5 8.65 -3.85 7.57
CA ALA A 5 8.17 -5.03 6.86
C ALA A 5 9.23 -6.16 6.80
N GLY A 6 10.39 -6.00 7.45
CA GLY A 6 11.48 -6.98 7.45
C GLY A 6 12.45 -6.90 6.26
N GLY A 7 12.28 -5.90 5.38
CA GLY A 7 13.16 -5.68 4.22
C GLY A 7 14.35 -4.75 4.49
N VAL A 8 15.24 -4.68 3.50
CA VAL A 8 16.35 -3.71 3.44
C VAL A 8 16.12 -2.74 2.29
N ASN A 9 16.21 -1.44 2.54
CA ASN A 9 16.10 -0.44 1.47
C ASN A 9 17.33 -0.55 0.55
N ALA A 10 17.09 -0.73 -0.75
CA ALA A 10 18.12 -0.84 -1.78
C ALA A 10 18.95 0.46 -1.97
N PHE A 11 18.46 1.59 -1.45
CA PHE A 11 19.13 2.89 -1.45
C PHE A 11 19.30 3.40 -0.01
N PRO A 12 20.21 2.82 0.78
CA PRO A 12 20.35 3.14 2.21
C PRO A 12 20.92 4.54 2.47
N ASP A 13 21.57 5.15 1.47
CA ASP A 13 22.13 6.51 1.52
C ASP A 13 21.13 7.60 1.09
N THR A 14 19.91 7.21 0.72
CA THR A 14 18.86 8.14 0.28
C THR A 14 17.99 8.57 1.46
N GLU A 15 17.95 9.87 1.71
CA GLU A 15 17.00 10.48 2.65
C GLU A 15 15.77 11.05 1.92
N GLY A 16 14.58 10.77 2.46
CA GLY A 16 13.32 11.26 1.91
C GLY A 16 13.03 10.73 0.50
N TRP A 17 12.31 11.53 -0.28
CA TRP A 17 11.97 11.21 -1.67
C TRP A 17 13.04 11.77 -2.63
N GLN A 18 13.71 10.90 -3.36
CA GLN A 18 14.75 11.27 -4.32
C GLN A 18 14.55 10.54 -5.65
N ILE A 19 15.05 11.16 -6.72
CA ILE A 19 15.07 10.54 -8.05
C ILE A 19 16.38 9.75 -8.18
N ALA A 20 16.28 8.43 -8.34
CA ALA A 20 17.41 7.60 -8.73
C ALA A 20 17.59 7.61 -10.25
N SER A 21 18.83 7.64 -10.74
CA SER A 21 19.09 7.41 -12.16
C SER A 21 18.77 5.94 -12.53
N LEU A 22 18.43 5.71 -13.79
CA LEU A 22 18.13 4.37 -14.28
C LEU A 22 19.34 3.44 -14.15
N GLU A 23 20.54 3.95 -14.44
CA GLU A 23 21.78 3.21 -14.35
C GLU A 23 22.07 2.79 -12.91
N ARG A 24 21.85 3.69 -11.95
CA ARG A 24 22.02 3.40 -10.53
C ARG A 24 20.99 2.36 -10.08
N PHE A 25 19.73 2.51 -10.50
CA PHE A 25 18.67 1.56 -10.20
C PHE A 25 18.98 0.15 -10.72
N ILE A 26 19.43 0.04 -11.96
CA ILE A 26 19.83 -1.24 -12.58
C ILE A 26 21.05 -1.83 -11.85
N ALA A 27 22.06 -1.02 -11.53
CA ALA A 27 23.26 -1.48 -10.84
C ALA A 27 22.99 -1.96 -9.40
N THR A 28 22.01 -1.35 -8.72
CA THR A 28 21.57 -1.77 -7.38
C THR A 28 20.88 -3.13 -7.39
N ASP A 29 20.17 -3.48 -8.48
CA ASP A 29 19.51 -4.79 -8.70
C ASP A 29 18.72 -5.34 -7.49
N PRO A 30 17.66 -4.64 -7.03
CA PRO A 30 16.84 -5.10 -5.91
C PRO A 30 16.14 -6.44 -6.19
N GLU A 31 15.95 -7.23 -5.13
CA GLU A 31 15.24 -8.52 -5.19
C GLU A 31 13.72 -8.37 -5.26
N VAL A 32 13.20 -7.24 -4.78
CA VAL A 32 11.77 -6.89 -4.74
C VAL A 32 11.61 -5.44 -5.17
N ILE A 33 10.63 -5.18 -6.03
CA ILE A 33 10.21 -3.82 -6.40
C ILE A 33 8.76 -3.65 -5.96
N VAL A 34 8.47 -2.60 -5.20
CA VAL A 34 7.10 -2.21 -4.84
C VAL A 34 6.79 -0.90 -5.55
N VAL A 35 5.69 -0.87 -6.29
CA VAL A 35 5.19 0.31 -6.99
C VAL A 35 3.81 0.64 -6.47
N ASN A 36 3.49 1.92 -6.34
CA ASN A 36 2.10 2.29 -6.09
C ASN A 36 1.25 2.06 -7.37
N SER A 37 -0.06 1.92 -7.20
CA SER A 37 -1.02 1.75 -8.31
C SER A 37 -1.09 2.96 -9.23
N GLY A 38 -0.56 4.11 -8.80
CA GLY A 38 -0.63 5.36 -9.55
C GLY A 38 -2.06 5.88 -9.65
N THR A 39 -2.94 5.55 -8.70
CA THR A 39 -4.34 6.00 -8.69
C THR A 39 -4.39 7.53 -8.85
N GLY A 40 -5.07 8.02 -9.89
CA GLY A 40 -5.14 9.45 -10.23
C GLY A 40 -4.07 9.96 -11.21
N MET A 41 -3.13 9.12 -11.63
CA MET A 41 -2.13 9.40 -12.67
C MET A 41 -2.31 8.45 -13.86
N GLY A 42 -3.20 8.78 -14.80
CA GLY A 42 -3.34 8.05 -16.07
C GLY A 42 -4.75 7.55 -16.37
N THR A 43 -4.85 6.48 -17.15
CA THR A 43 -6.12 5.83 -17.50
C THR A 43 -6.56 4.93 -16.35
N GLU A 44 -7.80 5.09 -15.87
CA GLU A 44 -8.37 4.24 -14.83
C GLU A 44 -8.23 2.75 -15.17
N GLY A 45 -7.85 1.96 -14.17
CA GLY A 45 -7.67 0.51 -14.31
C GLY A 45 -6.38 0.06 -15.01
N VAL A 46 -5.40 0.96 -15.20
CA VAL A 46 -4.09 0.61 -15.77
C VAL A 46 -2.96 0.95 -14.80
N ASP A 47 -2.27 -0.09 -14.30
CA ASP A 47 -1.07 0.06 -13.45
C ASP A 47 0.15 0.47 -14.29
N LEU A 48 0.19 1.72 -14.73
CA LEU A 48 1.19 2.22 -15.68
C LEU A 48 2.63 2.02 -15.19
N ILE A 49 2.88 2.21 -13.90
CA ILE A 49 4.21 2.08 -13.30
C ILE A 49 4.64 0.61 -13.34
N TYR A 50 3.79 -0.31 -12.89
CA TYR A 50 4.05 -1.75 -12.99
C TYR A 50 4.32 -2.17 -14.44
N ARG A 51 3.47 -1.73 -15.39
CA ARG A 51 3.66 -2.03 -16.80
C ARG A 51 4.98 -1.50 -17.35
N TYR A 52 5.44 -0.33 -16.91
CA TYR A 52 6.76 0.16 -17.29
C TYR A 52 7.86 -0.81 -16.85
N PHE A 53 7.87 -1.22 -15.58
CA PHE A 53 8.86 -2.17 -15.07
C PHE A 53 8.86 -3.51 -15.80
N MET A 54 7.68 -4.03 -16.14
CA MET A 54 7.56 -5.33 -16.82
C MET A 54 7.91 -5.29 -18.31
N ASN A 55 7.80 -4.12 -18.97
CA ASN A 55 7.97 -4.02 -20.42
C ASN A 55 9.26 -3.31 -20.87
N GLU A 56 9.91 -2.54 -20.00
CA GLU A 56 11.14 -1.81 -20.32
C GLU A 56 12.31 -2.79 -20.60
N PRO A 57 12.84 -2.85 -21.84
CA PRO A 57 13.88 -3.80 -22.20
C PRO A 57 15.15 -3.72 -21.35
N ARG A 58 15.51 -2.53 -20.86
CA ARG A 58 16.70 -2.31 -20.02
C ARG A 58 16.61 -2.97 -18.65
N LEU A 59 15.40 -3.28 -18.17
CA LEU A 59 15.16 -3.86 -16.84
C LEU A 59 15.02 -5.39 -16.85
N LYS A 60 14.91 -6.01 -18.04
CA LYS A 60 14.59 -7.44 -18.22
C LYS A 60 15.53 -8.41 -17.50
N THR A 61 16.77 -8.01 -17.25
CA THR A 61 17.79 -8.84 -16.60
C THR A 61 17.83 -8.69 -15.08
N MET A 62 17.05 -7.77 -14.51
CA MET A 62 17.04 -7.55 -13.07
C MET A 62 16.32 -8.69 -12.34
N LYS A 63 16.80 -9.02 -11.14
CA LYS A 63 16.29 -10.14 -10.34
C LYS A 63 14.80 -10.03 -10.05
N ALA A 64 14.34 -8.86 -9.60
CA ALA A 64 12.92 -8.63 -9.31
C ALA A 64 12.03 -8.89 -10.54
N ILE A 65 12.48 -8.52 -11.75
CA ILE A 65 11.71 -8.73 -12.98
C ILE A 65 11.71 -10.22 -13.37
N GLN A 66 12.89 -10.86 -13.37
CA GLN A 66 13.03 -12.28 -13.73
C GLN A 66 12.25 -13.21 -12.80
N ASN A 67 12.16 -12.85 -11.52
CA ASN A 67 11.47 -13.63 -10.50
C ASN A 67 10.01 -13.21 -10.29
N ASN A 68 9.49 -12.29 -11.12
CA ASN A 68 8.13 -11.76 -10.99
C ASN A 68 7.82 -11.23 -9.57
N ARG A 69 8.78 -10.52 -8.99
CA ARG A 69 8.72 -9.86 -7.67
C ARG A 69 8.61 -8.34 -7.80
N VAL A 70 7.73 -7.92 -8.70
CA VAL A 70 7.25 -6.53 -8.80
C VAL A 70 5.82 -6.53 -8.30
N TYR A 71 5.55 -5.77 -7.25
CA TYR A 71 4.26 -5.75 -6.57
C TYR A 71 3.63 -4.38 -6.65
N ILE A 72 2.32 -4.36 -6.82
CA ILE A 72 1.51 -3.13 -6.84
C ILE A 72 0.88 -3.00 -5.46
N ILE A 73 1.01 -1.82 -4.86
CA ILE A 73 0.27 -1.44 -3.66
C ILE A 73 -0.64 -0.25 -3.96
N GLU A 74 -1.82 -0.21 -3.37
CA GLU A 74 -2.78 0.84 -3.67
C GLU A 74 -2.30 2.22 -3.16
N SER A 75 -2.37 3.24 -4.01
CA SER A 75 -1.89 4.60 -3.72
C SER A 75 -2.53 5.25 -2.49
N ASP A 76 -3.83 5.10 -2.28
CA ASP A 76 -4.52 5.64 -1.08
C ASP A 76 -4.07 4.95 0.23
N LEU A 77 -3.50 3.74 0.17
CA LEU A 77 -2.88 3.05 1.31
C LEU A 77 -1.46 3.54 1.58
N ILE A 78 -0.64 3.70 0.53
CA ILE A 78 0.81 3.88 0.67
C ILE A 78 1.26 5.34 0.63
N ASP A 79 0.63 6.17 -0.20
CA ASP A 79 1.08 7.54 -0.47
C ASP A 79 0.50 8.54 0.54
N ARG A 80 -0.57 8.16 1.24
CA ARG A 80 -1.31 9.03 2.18
C ARG A 80 -1.07 8.61 3.62
N GLY A 81 -0.36 9.46 4.37
CA GLY A 81 -0.16 9.28 5.80
C GLY A 81 -1.49 9.20 6.55
N GLY A 82 -1.73 8.08 7.24
CA GLY A 82 -2.97 7.83 7.97
C GLY A 82 -2.99 6.45 8.63
N PRO A 83 -4.07 6.10 9.34
CA PRO A 83 -4.18 4.84 10.07
C PRO A 83 -4.08 3.60 9.17
N ARG A 84 -4.47 3.72 7.89
CA ARG A 84 -4.39 2.65 6.88
C ARG A 84 -2.96 2.27 6.45
N LEU A 85 -1.95 3.00 6.92
CA LEU A 85 -0.55 2.66 6.65
C LEU A 85 -0.16 1.31 7.28
N VAL A 86 -0.90 0.85 8.30
CA VAL A 86 -0.75 -0.50 8.86
C VAL A 86 -1.18 -1.56 7.85
N ASP A 87 -2.29 -1.36 7.15
CA ASP A 87 -2.75 -2.26 6.08
C ASP A 87 -1.68 -2.34 4.96
N ALA A 88 -1.12 -1.19 4.60
CA ALA A 88 -0.03 -1.10 3.63
C ALA A 88 1.25 -1.82 4.11
N LEU A 89 1.56 -1.75 5.41
CA LEU A 89 2.69 -2.44 6.00
C LEU A 89 2.52 -3.97 5.94
N GLU A 90 1.32 -4.47 6.22
CA GLU A 90 1.00 -5.91 6.15
C GLU A 90 1.12 -6.43 4.72
N GLU A 91 0.64 -5.68 3.72
CA GLU A 91 0.77 -6.04 2.30
C GLU A 91 2.24 -6.09 1.87
N VAL A 92 3.03 -5.05 2.19
CA VAL A 92 4.47 -5.03 1.86
C VAL A 92 5.23 -6.15 2.59
N ALA A 93 4.88 -6.47 3.84
CA ALA A 93 5.50 -7.58 4.56
C ALA A 93 5.21 -8.93 3.91
N ALA A 94 3.97 -9.15 3.43
CA ALA A 94 3.58 -10.36 2.72
C ALA A 94 4.30 -10.52 1.38
N ASP A 95 4.53 -9.42 0.65
CA ASP A 95 5.26 -9.42 -0.62
C ASP A 95 6.77 -9.70 -0.45
N ILE A 96 7.36 -9.16 0.61
CA ILE A 96 8.78 -9.39 0.95
C ILE A 96 8.99 -10.83 1.44
N HIS A 97 8.05 -11.37 2.22
CA HIS A 97 8.15 -12.68 2.87
C HIS A 97 7.00 -13.64 2.48
N PRO A 98 6.87 -14.02 1.20
CA PRO A 98 5.72 -14.81 0.72
C PRO A 98 5.61 -16.20 1.35
N ASP A 99 6.69 -16.70 1.95
CA ASP A 99 6.78 -17.96 2.69
C ASP A 99 6.16 -17.91 4.09
N LEU A 100 5.98 -16.71 4.65
CA LEU A 100 5.39 -16.50 5.97
C LEU A 100 3.87 -16.25 5.93
N PHE A 101 3.30 -16.02 4.74
CA PHE A 101 1.90 -15.62 4.56
C PHE A 101 1.17 -16.58 3.61
N ASP A 102 0.19 -17.33 4.16
CA ASP A 102 -0.67 -18.22 3.38
C ASP A 102 -1.47 -17.44 2.33
N ALA A 103 -1.52 -17.97 1.10
CA ALA A 103 -2.21 -17.34 -0.03
C ALA A 103 -3.73 -17.15 0.20
N ASP A 104 -4.34 -17.96 1.08
CA ASP A 104 -5.78 -17.93 1.34
C ASP A 104 -6.22 -16.78 2.27
N ILE A 105 -5.30 -16.28 3.11
CA ILE A 105 -5.53 -15.07 3.91
C ILE A 105 -5.58 -13.83 3.00
N ARG A 106 -4.80 -13.81 1.91
CA ARG A 106 -4.61 -12.66 1.01
C ARG A 106 -5.89 -12.15 0.35
N LYS A 107 -6.87 -13.03 0.08
CA LYS A 107 -8.12 -12.69 -0.61
C LYS A 107 -9.29 -12.38 0.34
N ASN A 108 -9.21 -12.89 1.56
CA ASN A 108 -10.32 -12.95 2.50
C ASN A 108 -10.02 -12.26 3.83
N ALA A 109 -8.85 -11.64 4.00
CA ALA A 109 -8.57 -10.80 5.15
C ALA A 109 -9.68 -9.74 5.24
N PRO A 110 -10.54 -9.80 6.27
CA PRO A 110 -11.58 -8.80 6.41
C PRO A 110 -10.86 -7.50 6.67
N ILE A 111 -10.93 -6.55 5.73
CA ILE A 111 -10.51 -5.17 5.97
C ILE A 111 -11.24 -4.75 7.23
N PRO A 112 -10.57 -4.58 8.39
CA PRO A 112 -11.26 -4.20 9.60
C PRO A 112 -11.74 -2.78 9.37
N GLN A 113 -13.01 -2.64 8.97
CA GLN A 113 -13.64 -1.34 8.86
C GLN A 113 -13.67 -0.77 10.26
N SER A 114 -12.76 0.16 10.55
CA SER A 114 -12.85 0.98 11.75
C SER A 114 -14.27 1.53 11.79
N PRO A 115 -15.02 1.35 12.88
CA PRO A 115 -16.31 2.00 13.02
C PRO A 115 -16.09 3.49 12.76
N GLY A 116 -16.56 3.99 11.62
CA GLY A 116 -16.39 5.40 11.28
C GLY A 116 -17.00 6.25 12.39
N PHE A 117 -16.64 7.53 12.47
CA PHE A 117 -17.27 8.48 13.40
C PHE A 117 -18.81 8.58 13.28
N GLY A 118 -19.41 7.91 12.29
CA GLY A 118 -20.85 7.77 12.07
C GLY A 118 -21.60 6.82 13.02
N VAL A 119 -20.96 6.14 13.98
CA VAL A 119 -21.69 5.37 15.03
C VAL A 119 -22.24 6.23 16.18
N ILE A 120 -22.13 7.56 16.09
CA ILE A 120 -22.85 8.50 16.96
C ILE A 120 -24.07 9.14 16.25
N PRO A 121 -25.17 8.42 15.94
CA PRO A 121 -26.45 9.11 15.74
C PRO A 121 -27.56 8.63 16.68
N LEU A 122 -27.38 7.54 17.44
CA LEU A 122 -28.49 7.02 18.27
C LEU A 122 -28.62 7.68 19.64
N ALA A 123 -27.53 8.19 20.24
CA ALA A 123 -27.59 8.81 21.56
C ALA A 123 -28.22 10.23 21.53
N PHE A 124 -28.03 11.00 20.45
CA PHE A 124 -28.55 12.36 20.36
C PHE A 124 -30.04 12.43 20.00
N ALA A 125 -30.55 11.51 19.18
CA ALA A 125 -31.97 11.45 18.85
C ALA A 125 -32.84 11.12 20.08
N PHE A 126 -32.35 10.25 20.96
CA PHE A 126 -33.06 9.90 22.20
C PHE A 126 -33.12 11.06 23.19
N LEU A 127 -32.04 11.84 23.32
CA LEU A 127 -32.00 13.01 24.20
C LEU A 127 -32.95 14.12 23.72
N ALA A 128 -33.02 14.37 22.41
CA ALA A 128 -33.93 15.37 21.85
C ALA A 128 -35.40 15.00 22.06
N VAL A 129 -35.77 13.73 21.86
CA VAL A 129 -37.14 13.26 22.11
C VAL A 129 -37.49 13.28 23.60
N LEU A 130 -36.55 12.95 24.49
CA LEU A 130 -36.75 13.01 25.94
C LEU A 130 -36.97 14.45 26.42
N LEU A 131 -36.19 15.41 25.91
CA LEU A 131 -36.32 16.83 26.24
C LEU A 131 -37.63 17.44 25.72
N ILE A 132 -38.13 16.99 24.56
CA ILE A 132 -39.44 17.41 24.02
C ILE A 132 -40.59 16.87 24.87
N ARG A 133 -40.47 15.66 25.45
CA ARG A 133 -41.52 15.09 26.33
C ARG A 133 -41.51 15.63 27.76
N LEU A 134 -40.38 16.14 28.25
CA LEU A 134 -40.27 16.74 29.59
C LEU A 134 -40.79 18.19 29.65
N LYS A 135 -41.01 18.85 28.50
CA LYS A 135 -41.40 20.27 28.43
C LYS A 135 -42.88 20.48 28.09
N ARG A 136 -43.72 19.44 28.20
CA ARG A 136 -45.15 19.48 27.93
C ARG A 136 -45.96 19.11 29.16
#